data_AF-A0A4V3S658-F1
#
_entry.id   AF-A0A4V3S658-F1
#
_cell.length_a   1.000
_cell.length_b   1.000
_cell.length_c   1.000
_cell.angle_alpha   90.00
_cell.angle_beta   90.00
_cell.angle_gamma   90.00
#
_symmetry.space_group_name_H-M   'P 1'
#
loop_
_entity.id
_entity.type
_entity.pdbx_description
1 polymer ?
#
loop_
_entity_poly.entity_id
_entity_poly.type
_entity_poly.pdbx_seq_one_letter_code
_entity_poly.pdbx_strand_id
1 'polypeptide(L)'
;MKFFTDSVARCAARIGTLNGFERLPNVSFETPLLLIYTKGGSVPHLTKDIFKNVTMEEQLLSVSLSSTILMKDVIKELDTSFADFVSMKEYINFLSIHDPAYTTNSGFQQLDSISVWSRTGRTVVSASKYMELVQAYKPDLYVALCDGDTNVNSSAKRVSKAVRRSKTLLEQCLDIHLRSDALKSKGILGPVEGGYNLQAREESIDYLKDKPLAGFVIDGLHNNGPSVQNISSEQIKQVVRHTINLLPTDKIRVSMGCWNPATVLDLIELGVDVFDSSYPYVITEQSQALTFMCEHDTAENNQYAMSIAEKRYADDFSPICKTCKCLACQNHSRAYIHHLHHTKEMLGLVLLMIHNIHHYLQFFSVIRDSIKNGTFNQFQAKFRLKYATTNSESTTV
;
A
#
# COMPACT_ATOMS: atom_id res chain seq x y z
N MET A 1 -11.04 16.58 3.00
CA MET A 1 -11.15 15.23 3.57
C MET A 1 -11.02 15.31 5.09
N LYS A 2 -11.76 14.48 5.82
CA LYS A 2 -11.67 14.33 7.28
C LYS A 2 -11.60 12.86 7.65
N PHE A 3 -10.94 12.57 8.76
CA PHE A 3 -10.88 11.24 9.36
C PHE A 3 -11.51 11.28 10.74
N PHE A 4 -12.35 10.29 11.02
CA PHE A 4 -13.04 10.12 12.29
C PHE A 4 -12.79 8.72 12.82
N THR A 5 -12.67 8.58 14.14
CA THR A 5 -12.60 7.28 14.80
C THR A 5 -13.18 7.42 16.21
N ASP A 6 -13.89 6.40 16.66
CA ASP A 6 -14.38 6.32 18.04
C ASP A 6 -13.33 5.69 18.97
N SER A 7 -12.20 5.23 18.43
CA SER A 7 -11.12 4.64 19.21
C SER A 7 -10.31 5.70 19.94
N VAL A 8 -10.37 5.66 21.27
CA VAL A 8 -9.51 6.46 22.17
C VAL A 8 -8.14 5.82 22.40
N ALA A 9 -8.00 4.52 22.13
CA ALA A 9 -6.75 3.80 22.31
C ALA A 9 -5.72 4.22 21.24
N ARG A 10 -4.51 4.58 21.67
CA ARG A 10 -3.43 4.97 20.74
C ARG A 10 -2.91 3.79 19.94
N CYS A 11 -2.66 2.65 20.60
CA CYS A 11 -2.09 1.46 20.01
C CYS A 11 -3.05 0.27 20.15
N ALA A 12 -4.00 0.20 19.24
CA ALA A 12 -4.98 -0.89 19.13
C ALA A 12 -5.57 -0.88 17.72
N ALA A 13 -6.07 -2.03 17.27
CA ALA A 13 -6.91 -2.11 16.08
C ALA A 13 -8.12 -1.20 16.23
N ARG A 14 -8.42 -0.42 15.19
CA ARG A 14 -9.44 0.61 15.23
C ARG A 14 -10.22 0.68 13.94
N ILE A 15 -11.52 0.97 14.06
CA ILE A 15 -12.34 1.40 12.94
C ILE A 15 -12.31 2.91 12.88
N GLY A 16 -12.05 3.43 11.69
CA GLY A 16 -12.20 4.84 11.38
C GLY A 16 -12.96 5.03 10.08
N THR A 17 -13.26 6.29 9.78
CA THR A 17 -14.02 6.68 8.60
C THR A 17 -13.35 7.87 7.93
N LEU A 18 -13.05 7.72 6.65
CA LEU A 18 -12.46 8.73 5.79
C LEU A 18 -13.53 9.27 4.83
N ASN A 19 -13.86 10.56 4.92
CA ASN A 19 -14.92 11.17 4.12
C ASN A 19 -14.64 12.65 3.80
N GLY A 20 -15.60 13.34 3.17
CA GLY A 20 -15.51 14.77 2.90
C GLY A 20 -14.43 15.13 1.88
N PHE A 21 -14.30 14.30 0.85
CA PHE A 21 -13.45 14.59 -0.31
C PHE A 21 -14.11 15.66 -1.17
N GLU A 22 -13.32 16.59 -1.70
CA GLU A 22 -13.85 17.66 -2.55
C GLU A 22 -14.47 17.11 -3.84
N ARG A 23 -13.80 16.16 -4.51
CA ARG A 23 -14.25 15.62 -5.79
C ARG A 23 -15.44 14.67 -5.64
N LEU A 24 -15.49 13.90 -4.56
CA LEU A 24 -16.52 12.90 -4.28
C LEU A 24 -17.04 13.06 -2.84
N PRO A 25 -17.87 14.08 -2.57
CA PRO A 25 -18.24 14.47 -1.20
C PRO A 25 -19.09 13.42 -0.46
N ASN A 26 -19.82 12.58 -1.21
CA ASN A 26 -20.70 11.56 -0.65
C ASN A 26 -20.01 10.22 -0.38
N VAL A 27 -18.76 10.07 -0.81
CA VAL A 27 -18.02 8.81 -0.63
C VAL A 27 -17.38 8.78 0.75
N SER A 28 -17.44 7.60 1.37
CA SER A 28 -16.94 7.34 2.71
C SER A 28 -16.25 5.98 2.73
N PHE A 29 -15.06 5.91 3.33
CA PHE A 29 -14.27 4.68 3.43
C PHE A 29 -14.02 4.32 4.87
N GLU A 30 -14.26 3.06 5.23
CA GLU A 30 -13.91 2.55 6.55
C GLU A 30 -12.45 2.08 6.58
N THR A 31 -11.79 2.29 7.73
CA THR A 31 -10.46 1.73 8.01
C THR A 31 -10.57 0.53 8.97
N PRO A 32 -9.67 -0.47 8.91
CA PRO A 32 -8.52 -0.58 8.00
C PRO A 32 -8.91 -0.65 6.51
N LEU A 33 -8.20 0.11 5.69
CA LEU A 33 -8.47 0.36 4.28
C LEU A 33 -7.30 -0.13 3.42
N LEU A 34 -7.64 -0.65 2.25
CA LEU A 34 -6.69 -1.04 1.22
C LEU A 34 -6.71 -0.03 0.07
N LEU A 35 -5.56 0.55 -0.26
CA LEU A 35 -5.36 1.31 -1.48
C LEU A 35 -5.10 0.33 -2.64
N ILE A 36 -5.85 0.50 -3.72
CA ILE A 36 -5.70 -0.29 -4.94
C ILE A 36 -4.47 0.20 -5.70
N TYR A 37 -3.46 -0.66 -5.81
CA TYR A 37 -2.21 -0.36 -6.47
C TYR A 37 -2.45 -0.13 -7.97
N THR A 38 -1.92 0.99 -8.46
CA THR A 38 -1.96 1.32 -9.89
C THR A 38 -0.56 1.56 -10.43
N LYS A 39 -0.40 1.33 -11.73
CA LYS A 39 0.80 1.69 -12.47
C LYS A 39 0.41 2.59 -13.62
N GLY A 40 0.89 3.84 -13.61
CA GLY A 40 0.45 4.84 -14.57
C GLY A 40 -1.03 5.25 -14.43
N GLY A 41 -1.64 5.00 -13.26
CA GLY A 41 -3.04 5.35 -12.95
C GLY A 41 -4.08 4.27 -13.25
N SER A 42 -3.69 3.15 -13.85
CA SER A 42 -4.57 1.99 -14.06
C SER A 42 -4.16 0.82 -13.19
N VAL A 43 -5.13 0.01 -12.77
CA VAL A 43 -4.86 -1.26 -12.09
C VAL A 43 -4.16 -2.19 -13.08
N PRO A 44 -2.96 -2.73 -12.77
CA PRO A 44 -2.23 -3.61 -13.69
C PRO A 44 -3.12 -4.76 -14.17
N HIS A 45 -3.00 -5.14 -15.45
CA HIS A 45 -3.75 -6.22 -16.11
C HIS A 45 -5.26 -6.04 -16.24
N LEU A 46 -5.87 -5.07 -15.55
CA LEU A 46 -7.31 -4.89 -15.55
C LEU A 46 -7.69 -3.62 -16.31
N THR A 47 -8.60 -3.77 -17.28
CA THR A 47 -9.32 -2.60 -17.79
C THR A 47 -10.23 -2.06 -16.68
N LYS A 48 -10.64 -0.80 -16.84
CA LYS A 48 -11.60 -0.17 -15.92
C LYS A 48 -12.89 -1.00 -15.75
N ASP A 49 -13.42 -1.52 -16.85
CA ASP A 49 -14.67 -2.30 -16.83
C ASP A 49 -14.50 -3.63 -16.12
N ILE A 50 -13.36 -4.31 -16.33
CA ILE A 50 -13.06 -5.54 -15.60
C ILE A 50 -12.83 -5.25 -14.11
N PHE A 51 -12.15 -4.15 -13.77
CA PHE A 51 -11.95 -3.77 -12.37
C PHE A 51 -13.27 -3.50 -11.65
N LYS A 52 -14.27 -2.88 -12.30
CA LYS A 52 -15.63 -2.73 -11.76
C LYS A 52 -16.33 -4.06 -11.47
N ASN A 53 -15.98 -5.12 -12.20
CA ASN A 53 -16.50 -6.46 -11.92
C ASN A 53 -15.78 -7.15 -10.76
N VAL A 54 -14.59 -6.68 -10.35
CA VAL A 54 -13.85 -7.23 -9.20
C VAL A 54 -14.47 -6.76 -7.88
N THR A 55 -14.91 -5.50 -7.83
CA THR A 55 -15.56 -4.90 -6.66
C THR A 55 -16.59 -3.85 -7.07
N MET A 56 -17.75 -3.90 -6.42
CA MET A 56 -18.83 -2.92 -6.58
C MET A 56 -18.70 -1.74 -5.61
N GLU A 57 -17.83 -1.86 -4.61
CA GLU A 57 -17.57 -0.79 -3.64
C GLU A 57 -16.64 0.26 -4.24
N GLU A 58 -16.85 1.52 -3.88
CA GLU A 58 -15.91 2.59 -4.22
C GLU A 58 -14.52 2.29 -3.65
N GLN A 59 -13.46 2.66 -4.37
CA GLN A 59 -12.09 2.36 -4.00
C GLN A 59 -11.20 3.61 -3.96
N LEU A 60 -10.12 3.53 -3.19
CA LEU A 60 -8.99 4.47 -3.28
C LEU A 60 -7.90 3.86 -4.15
N LEU A 61 -7.40 4.61 -5.14
CA LEU A 61 -6.29 4.20 -5.98
C LEU A 61 -4.97 4.79 -5.43
N SER A 62 -3.99 3.93 -5.22
CA SER A 62 -2.61 4.31 -4.96
C SER A 62 -1.90 4.61 -6.27
N VAL A 63 -1.44 5.84 -6.42
CA VAL A 63 -0.72 6.35 -7.59
C VAL A 63 0.68 6.73 -7.16
N SER A 64 1.71 6.19 -7.79
CA SER A 64 3.10 6.56 -7.48
C SER A 64 3.62 7.66 -8.40
N LEU A 65 4.36 8.62 -7.83
CA LEU A 65 5.14 9.59 -8.60
C LEU A 65 6.12 8.87 -9.53
N SER A 66 6.79 7.81 -9.06
CA SER A 66 7.69 6.97 -9.88
C SER A 66 7.07 6.52 -11.21
N SER A 67 5.81 6.04 -11.19
CA SER A 67 5.16 5.51 -12.39
C SER A 67 4.53 6.59 -13.27
N THR A 68 4.28 7.79 -12.73
CA THR A 68 3.48 8.82 -13.39
C THR A 68 4.25 10.10 -13.71
N ILE A 69 5.47 10.33 -13.20
CA ILE A 69 6.19 11.62 -13.31
C ILE A 69 6.28 12.20 -14.75
N LEU A 70 6.29 11.33 -15.76
CA LEU A 70 6.37 11.70 -17.18
C LEU A 70 5.04 12.22 -17.77
N MET A 71 3.93 12.14 -17.04
CA MET A 71 2.60 12.57 -17.51
C MET A 71 2.30 14.02 -17.17
N LYS A 72 3.10 14.66 -16.29
CA LYS A 72 2.87 16.03 -15.80
C LYS A 72 2.63 17.04 -16.90
N ASP A 73 3.54 17.10 -17.88
CA ASP A 73 3.53 18.15 -18.89
C ASP A 73 2.31 18.02 -19.81
N VAL A 74 1.96 16.78 -20.18
CA VAL A 74 0.76 16.48 -20.99
C VAL A 74 -0.53 16.81 -20.23
N ILE A 75 -0.63 16.42 -18.95
CA ILE A 75 -1.81 16.72 -18.12
C ILE A 75 -2.00 18.24 -17.98
N LYS A 76 -0.89 18.97 -17.81
CA LYS A 76 -0.90 20.43 -17.73
C LYS A 76 -1.31 21.09 -19.05
N GLU A 77 -0.81 20.60 -20.18
CA GLU A 77 -1.17 21.10 -21.52
C GLU A 77 -2.64 20.87 -21.85
N LEU A 78 -3.20 19.72 -21.43
CA LEU A 78 -4.61 19.38 -21.62
C LEU A 78 -5.56 20.07 -20.63
N ASP A 79 -5.04 20.81 -19.65
CA ASP A 79 -5.79 21.44 -18.55
C ASP A 79 -6.81 20.49 -17.88
N THR A 80 -6.37 19.27 -17.60
CA THR A 80 -7.21 18.23 -17.01
C THR A 80 -6.66 17.76 -15.66
N SER A 81 -7.46 17.03 -14.88
CA SER A 81 -6.97 16.38 -13.66
C SER A 81 -6.28 15.05 -13.99
N PHE A 82 -5.43 14.54 -13.09
CA PHE A 82 -4.85 13.21 -13.28
C PHE A 82 -5.96 12.14 -13.37
N ALA A 83 -6.99 12.24 -12.51
CA ALA A 83 -8.08 11.27 -12.46
C ALA A 83 -8.87 11.24 -13.78
N ASP A 84 -9.12 12.40 -14.39
CA ASP A 84 -9.77 12.50 -15.70
C ASP A 84 -8.86 11.98 -16.82
N PHE A 85 -7.56 12.33 -16.78
CA PHE A 85 -6.57 11.91 -17.78
C PHE A 85 -6.49 10.38 -17.89
N VAL A 86 -6.46 9.67 -16.76
CA VAL A 86 -6.42 8.19 -16.75
C VAL A 86 -7.81 7.55 -16.79
N SER A 87 -8.87 8.35 -16.98
CA SER A 87 -10.27 7.91 -17.01
C SER A 87 -10.73 7.17 -15.75
N MET A 88 -10.24 7.56 -14.57
CA MET A 88 -10.56 6.99 -13.25
C MET A 88 -11.19 8.02 -12.29
N LYS A 89 -11.94 8.98 -12.82
CA LYS A 89 -12.53 10.10 -12.07
C LYS A 89 -13.64 9.72 -11.07
N GLU A 90 -14.09 8.47 -11.05
CA GLU A 90 -14.98 7.96 -10.01
C GLU A 90 -14.24 7.46 -8.76
N TYR A 91 -12.93 7.25 -8.81
CA TYR A 91 -12.16 6.73 -7.67
C TYR A 91 -11.34 7.82 -7.01
N ILE A 92 -11.17 7.80 -5.68
CA ILE A 92 -10.28 8.73 -4.95
C ILE A 92 -8.82 8.36 -5.22
N ASN A 93 -7.94 9.35 -5.42
CA ASN A 93 -6.52 9.11 -5.70
C ASN A 93 -5.62 9.53 -4.54
N PHE A 94 -4.75 8.61 -4.12
CA PHE A 94 -3.68 8.81 -3.15
C PHE A 94 -2.34 8.82 -3.86
N LEU A 95 -1.63 9.95 -3.87
CA LEU A 95 -0.32 10.09 -4.51
C LEU A 95 0.81 9.76 -3.52
N SER A 96 1.48 8.62 -3.74
CA SER A 96 2.72 8.25 -3.07
C SER A 96 3.95 8.73 -3.87
N ILE A 97 5.11 8.74 -3.21
CA ILE A 97 6.37 9.13 -3.86
C ILE A 97 6.92 7.95 -4.66
N HIS A 98 7.27 6.87 -3.96
CA HIS A 98 7.85 5.69 -4.56
C HIS A 98 6.78 4.66 -4.91
N ASP A 99 7.13 3.80 -5.85
CA ASP A 99 6.29 2.66 -6.21
C ASP A 99 6.53 1.53 -5.20
N PRO A 100 5.53 1.16 -4.37
CA PRO A 100 5.71 0.16 -3.33
C PRO A 100 6.02 -1.24 -3.88
N ALA A 101 5.67 -1.53 -5.13
CA ALA A 101 5.88 -2.84 -5.76
C ALA A 101 7.30 -3.05 -6.31
N TYR A 102 8.11 -1.99 -6.43
CA TYR A 102 9.46 -2.09 -6.98
C TYR A 102 10.52 -1.61 -5.98
N THR A 103 11.65 -2.31 -5.95
CA THR A 103 12.79 -1.93 -5.11
C THR A 103 13.27 -0.54 -5.52
N THR A 104 13.31 0.36 -4.54
CA THR A 104 13.83 1.71 -4.68
C THR A 104 15.34 1.67 -4.50
N ASN A 105 16.07 2.22 -5.48
CA ASN A 105 17.52 2.28 -5.43
C ASN A 105 17.99 3.23 -4.32
N SER A 106 18.82 2.72 -3.42
CA SER A 106 19.31 3.46 -2.24
C SER A 106 20.54 4.31 -2.54
N GLY A 107 20.75 5.38 -1.76
CA GLY A 107 22.02 6.13 -1.75
C GLY A 107 22.14 7.28 -2.76
N PHE A 108 21.07 7.64 -3.46
CA PHE A 108 21.09 8.70 -4.48
C PHE A 108 20.37 10.00 -4.06
N GLN A 109 20.02 10.12 -2.79
CA GLN A 109 19.32 11.31 -2.27
C GLN A 109 20.27 12.50 -2.12
N GLN A 110 19.87 13.67 -2.64
CA GLN A 110 20.68 14.90 -2.64
C GLN A 110 20.27 15.84 -1.51
N LEU A 111 20.96 16.95 -1.28
CA LEU A 111 20.78 17.74 -0.06
C LEU A 111 19.32 18.23 0.15
N ASP A 112 18.72 18.76 -0.91
CA ASP A 112 17.44 19.46 -0.96
C ASP A 112 16.43 18.80 -1.92
N SER A 113 16.69 17.55 -2.29
CA SER A 113 15.92 16.83 -3.30
C SER A 113 16.07 15.32 -3.15
N ILE A 114 15.10 14.59 -3.70
CA ILE A 114 15.12 13.12 -3.74
C ILE A 114 15.30 12.61 -5.17
N SER A 115 15.83 11.41 -5.30
CA SER A 115 15.87 10.67 -6.56
C SER A 115 14.66 9.77 -6.68
N VAL A 116 14.00 9.83 -7.83
CA VAL A 116 12.87 8.98 -8.22
C VAL A 116 13.23 8.25 -9.50
N TRP A 117 12.84 6.99 -9.62
CA TRP A 117 13.09 6.19 -10.82
C TRP A 117 11.79 5.98 -11.57
N SER A 118 11.77 6.40 -12.82
CA SER A 118 10.69 6.12 -13.76
C SER A 118 11.18 5.15 -14.83
N ARG A 119 10.32 4.81 -15.80
CA ARG A 119 10.71 3.96 -16.94
C ARG A 119 11.87 4.53 -17.78
N THR A 120 12.11 5.84 -17.74
CA THR A 120 13.23 6.50 -18.45
C THR A 120 14.48 6.66 -17.60
N GLY A 121 14.47 6.17 -16.35
CA GLY A 121 15.59 6.22 -15.42
C GLY A 121 15.41 7.23 -14.29
N ARG A 122 16.54 7.63 -13.70
CA ARG A 122 16.61 8.45 -12.49
C ARG A 122 16.30 9.92 -12.79
N THR A 123 15.38 10.49 -12.03
CA THR A 123 15.08 11.92 -12.03
C THR A 123 15.26 12.48 -10.62
N VAL A 124 15.96 13.61 -10.50
CA VAL A 124 16.06 14.35 -9.24
C VAL A 124 14.85 15.28 -9.12
N VAL A 125 14.21 15.26 -7.95
CA VAL A 125 12.95 15.94 -7.66
C VAL A 125 13.14 16.78 -6.41
N SER A 126 13.10 18.11 -6.56
CA SER A 126 12.98 19.06 -5.46
C SER A 126 11.52 19.22 -5.03
N ALA A 127 11.28 19.84 -3.87
CA ALA A 127 9.91 20.12 -3.41
C ALA A 127 9.13 20.98 -4.41
N SER A 128 9.75 22.00 -5.02
CA SER A 128 9.09 22.84 -6.04
C SER A 128 8.64 22.02 -7.25
N LYS A 129 9.53 21.19 -7.83
CA LYS A 129 9.20 20.32 -8.97
C LYS A 129 8.14 19.29 -8.62
N TYR A 130 8.18 18.75 -7.41
CA TYR A 130 7.15 17.84 -6.91
C TYR A 130 5.79 18.54 -6.80
N MET A 131 5.75 19.72 -6.19
CA MET A 131 4.51 20.45 -5.97
C MET A 131 3.89 21.00 -7.25
N GLU A 132 4.68 21.33 -8.28
CA GLU A 132 4.14 21.59 -9.63
C GLU A 132 3.33 20.40 -10.16
N LEU A 133 3.82 19.18 -9.94
CA LEU A 133 3.11 17.97 -10.33
C LEU A 133 1.87 17.74 -9.48
N VAL A 134 1.96 17.92 -8.16
CA VAL A 134 0.80 17.81 -7.26
C VAL A 134 -0.29 18.79 -7.67
N GLN A 135 0.07 20.03 -8.02
CA GLN A 135 -0.87 21.04 -8.51
C GLN A 135 -1.50 20.67 -9.86
N ALA A 136 -0.74 20.08 -10.77
CA ALA A 136 -1.27 19.59 -12.04
C ALA A 136 -2.22 18.40 -11.84
N TYR A 137 -1.85 17.47 -10.95
CA TYR A 137 -2.60 16.23 -10.75
C TYR A 137 -3.86 16.42 -9.92
N LYS A 138 -3.81 17.36 -8.98
CA LYS A 138 -4.87 17.65 -8.00
C LYS A 138 -5.32 16.36 -7.25
N PRO A 139 -4.39 15.57 -6.68
CA PRO A 139 -4.76 14.33 -5.99
C PRO A 139 -5.61 14.63 -4.74
N ASP A 140 -6.42 13.68 -4.31
CA ASP A 140 -7.28 13.87 -3.13
C ASP A 140 -6.50 13.78 -1.82
N LEU A 141 -5.51 12.87 -1.79
CA LEU A 141 -4.48 12.82 -0.77
C LEU A 141 -3.10 12.66 -1.41
N TYR A 142 -2.06 13.15 -0.74
CA TYR A 142 -0.68 12.91 -1.16
C TYR A 142 0.29 12.95 0.01
N VAL A 143 1.41 12.25 -0.15
CA VAL A 143 2.51 12.24 0.83
C VAL A 143 3.44 13.41 0.53
N ALA A 144 3.76 14.23 1.52
CA ALA A 144 4.78 15.26 1.33
C ALA A 144 6.13 14.65 0.96
N LEU A 145 6.90 15.33 0.12
CA LEU A 145 8.18 14.81 -0.36
C LEU A 145 9.12 14.51 0.82
N CYS A 146 9.73 13.32 0.82
CA CYS A 146 10.59 12.86 1.91
C CYS A 146 11.69 11.92 1.46
N ASP A 147 12.57 11.62 2.39
CA ASP A 147 13.65 10.68 2.27
C ASP A 147 13.40 9.42 3.11
N GLY A 148 12.59 8.52 2.56
CA GLY A 148 12.33 7.19 3.11
C GLY A 148 13.41 6.15 2.78
N ASP A 149 14.59 6.56 2.30
CA ASP A 149 15.68 5.64 1.95
C ASP A 149 16.49 5.23 3.21
N THR A 150 15.79 4.55 4.12
CA THR A 150 16.34 3.88 5.30
C THR A 150 15.75 2.48 5.45
N ASN A 151 16.49 1.62 6.15
CA ASN A 151 16.11 0.24 6.47
C ASN A 151 16.83 -0.19 7.77
N VAL A 152 16.65 -1.46 8.17
CA VAL A 152 17.24 -2.02 9.40
C VAL A 152 18.77 -1.91 9.46
N ASN A 153 19.46 -1.88 8.32
CA ASN A 153 20.91 -1.80 8.23
C ASN A 153 21.43 -0.35 8.12
N SER A 154 20.56 0.65 8.21
CA SER A 154 20.94 2.05 8.05
C SER A 154 21.69 2.60 9.26
N SER A 155 22.85 3.22 9.03
CA SER A 155 23.62 3.89 10.08
C SER A 155 22.85 5.06 10.72
N ALA A 156 23.16 5.38 11.98
CA ALA A 156 22.60 6.55 12.66
C ALA A 156 22.81 7.86 11.87
N LYS A 157 23.96 8.00 11.20
CA LYS A 157 24.24 9.16 10.32
C LYS A 157 23.29 9.21 9.11
N ARG A 158 22.96 8.07 8.51
CA ARG A 158 22.02 7.98 7.38
C ARG A 158 20.60 8.32 7.83
N VAL A 159 20.19 7.81 8.99
CA VAL A 159 18.89 8.07 9.61
C VAL A 159 18.72 9.55 9.95
N SER A 160 19.70 10.17 10.61
CA SER A 160 19.65 11.61 10.93
C SER A 160 19.58 12.49 9.66
N LYS A 161 20.27 12.10 8.58
CA LYS A 161 20.16 12.77 7.28
C LYS A 161 18.75 12.65 6.69
N ALA A 162 18.12 11.48 6.77
CA ALA A 162 16.76 11.25 6.30
C ALA A 162 15.77 12.15 7.04
N VAL A 163 15.76 12.13 8.37
CA VAL A 163 14.89 12.96 9.20
C VAL A 163 15.04 14.44 8.86
N ARG A 164 16.27 14.97 8.86
CA ARG A 164 16.52 16.39 8.55
C ARG A 164 16.06 16.77 7.15
N ARG A 165 16.34 15.94 6.14
CA ARG A 165 15.94 16.21 4.75
C ARG A 165 14.42 16.20 4.60
N SER A 166 13.75 15.22 5.20
CA SER A 166 12.29 15.13 5.18
C SER A 166 11.62 16.32 5.85
N LYS A 167 12.20 16.85 6.94
CA LYS A 167 11.72 18.11 7.55
C LYS A 167 11.79 19.28 6.58
N THR A 168 12.95 19.50 5.94
CA THR A 168 13.13 20.59 4.96
C THR A 168 12.19 20.45 3.77
N LEU A 169 12.06 19.26 3.21
CA LEU A 169 11.18 19.01 2.06
C LEU A 169 9.70 19.16 2.42
N LEU A 170 9.30 18.70 3.61
CA LEU A 170 7.95 18.88 4.15
C LEU A 170 7.62 20.37 4.27
N GLU A 171 8.50 21.18 4.86
CA GLU A 171 8.28 22.63 5.03
C GLU A 171 7.99 23.31 3.69
N GLN A 172 8.80 23.00 2.67
CA GLN A 172 8.62 23.55 1.34
C GLN A 172 7.30 23.07 0.70
N CYS A 173 6.95 21.79 0.87
CA CYS A 173 5.69 21.26 0.37
C CYS A 173 4.48 21.90 1.06
N LEU A 174 4.54 22.10 2.38
CA LEU A 174 3.46 22.72 3.17
C LEU A 174 3.29 24.19 2.82
N ASP A 175 4.38 24.95 2.64
CA ASP A 175 4.29 26.36 2.25
C ASP A 175 3.58 26.52 0.91
N ILE A 176 3.92 25.69 -0.09
CA ILE A 176 3.25 25.70 -1.39
C ILE A 176 1.80 25.21 -1.27
N HIS A 177 1.55 24.15 -0.49
CA HIS A 177 0.20 23.62 -0.26
C HIS A 177 -0.75 24.69 0.30
N LEU A 178 -0.33 25.41 1.35
CA LEU A 178 -1.16 26.38 2.05
C LEU A 178 -1.43 27.64 1.21
N ARG A 179 -0.54 27.98 0.28
CA ARG A 179 -0.71 29.11 -0.65
C ARG A 179 -1.49 28.76 -1.91
N SER A 180 -1.68 27.47 -2.18
CA SER A 180 -2.32 26.99 -3.42
C SER A 180 -3.81 26.77 -3.22
N ASP A 181 -4.63 27.59 -3.88
CA ASP A 181 -6.09 27.43 -3.89
C ASP A 181 -6.55 26.07 -4.41
N ALA A 182 -5.78 25.47 -5.32
CA ALA A 182 -6.06 24.14 -5.88
C ALA A 182 -5.78 23.00 -4.90
N LEU A 183 -4.97 23.23 -3.87
CA LEU A 183 -4.50 22.19 -2.93
C LEU A 183 -5.06 22.33 -1.53
N LYS A 184 -5.56 23.50 -1.11
CA LYS A 184 -6.07 23.74 0.26
C LYS A 184 -7.16 22.78 0.76
N SER A 185 -7.89 22.16 -0.17
CA SER A 185 -8.94 21.15 0.10
C SER A 185 -8.43 19.71 0.14
N LYS A 186 -7.19 19.47 -0.31
CA LYS A 186 -6.55 18.16 -0.46
C LYS A 186 -5.85 17.74 0.84
N GLY A 187 -5.74 16.43 1.08
CA GLY A 187 -5.05 15.92 2.26
C GLY A 187 -3.56 15.75 2.04
N ILE A 188 -2.72 16.59 2.67
CA ILE A 188 -1.27 16.34 2.75
C ILE A 188 -0.95 15.46 3.96
N LEU A 189 -0.19 14.38 3.76
CA LEU A 189 0.28 13.49 4.82
C LEU A 189 1.76 13.77 5.15
N GLY A 190 2.08 13.72 6.44
CA GLY A 190 3.43 13.85 6.96
C GLY A 190 4.15 12.50 7.04
N PRO A 191 5.29 12.32 6.38
CA PRO A 191 6.08 11.10 6.49
C PRO A 191 6.87 11.11 7.79
N VAL A 192 6.62 10.12 8.64
CA VAL A 192 7.40 9.84 9.84
C VAL A 192 8.62 9.05 9.42
N GLU A 193 9.79 9.67 9.45
CA GLU A 193 11.08 9.02 9.19
C GLU A 193 11.77 8.64 10.50
N GLY A 194 12.98 8.08 10.40
CA GLY A 194 13.78 7.68 11.57
C GLY A 194 14.27 6.23 11.50
N GLY A 195 13.95 5.50 10.44
CA GLY A 195 14.36 4.11 10.29
C GLY A 195 13.93 3.26 11.49
N TYR A 196 14.85 2.43 11.98
CA TYR A 196 14.66 1.62 13.19
C TYR A 196 15.18 2.30 14.46
N ASN A 197 15.54 3.59 14.40
CA ASN A 197 15.99 4.35 15.57
C ASN A 197 14.80 5.06 16.22
N LEU A 198 14.46 4.66 17.45
CA LEU A 198 13.28 5.18 18.17
C LEU A 198 13.39 6.68 18.48
N GLN A 199 14.56 7.16 18.89
CA GLN A 199 14.77 8.58 19.16
C GLN A 199 14.61 9.45 17.90
N ALA A 200 15.07 8.95 16.74
CA ALA A 200 14.87 9.63 15.47
C ALA A 200 13.40 9.65 15.03
N ARG A 201 12.62 8.61 15.39
CA ARG A 201 11.16 8.60 15.20
C ARG A 201 10.48 9.64 16.08
N GLU A 202 10.83 9.73 17.36
CA GLU A 202 10.38 10.78 18.27
C GLU A 202 10.66 12.17 17.70
N GLU A 203 11.91 12.41 17.28
CA GLU A 203 12.34 13.67 16.65
C GLU A 203 11.51 14.01 15.40
N SER A 204 11.19 13.01 14.58
CA SER A 204 10.34 13.19 13.40
C SER A 204 8.90 13.55 13.81
N ILE A 205 8.33 12.86 14.79
CA ILE A 205 6.93 13.05 15.22
C ILE A 205 6.74 14.39 15.92
N ASP A 206 7.67 14.77 16.80
CA ASP A 206 7.62 16.06 17.50
C ASP A 206 7.59 17.24 16.54
N TYR A 207 8.25 17.10 15.39
CA TYR A 207 8.21 18.11 14.34
C TYR A 207 6.90 18.12 13.53
N LEU A 208 6.28 16.94 13.34
CA LEU A 208 5.11 16.76 12.48
C LEU A 208 3.78 17.02 13.19
N LYS A 209 3.68 16.70 14.49
CA LYS A 209 2.40 16.61 15.22
C LYS A 209 1.57 17.91 15.24
N ASP A 210 2.24 19.06 15.20
CA ASP A 210 1.60 20.38 15.27
C ASP A 210 1.34 21.00 13.87
N LYS A 211 1.70 20.29 12.80
CA LYS A 211 1.48 20.75 11.42
C LYS A 211 0.04 20.45 10.98
N PRO A 212 -0.55 21.24 10.07
CA PRO A 212 -1.90 21.02 9.55
C PRO A 212 -1.96 19.85 8.55
N LEU A 213 -1.62 18.65 9.02
CA LEU A 213 -1.58 17.42 8.24
C LEU A 213 -2.90 16.67 8.33
N ALA A 214 -3.26 15.99 7.24
CA ALA A 214 -4.39 15.06 7.22
C ALA A 214 -4.09 13.76 7.98
N GLY A 215 -2.83 13.37 8.02
CA GLY A 215 -2.32 12.26 8.82
C GLY A 215 -0.88 11.93 8.50
N PHE A 216 -0.47 10.70 8.79
CA PHE A 216 0.93 10.32 8.84
C PHE A 216 1.21 9.05 8.04
N VAL A 217 2.34 9.04 7.34
CA VAL A 217 2.88 7.82 6.70
C VAL A 217 4.04 7.31 7.55
N ILE A 218 3.96 6.06 8.00
CA ILE A 218 5.06 5.41 8.72
C ILE A 218 6.03 4.88 7.66
N ASP A 219 7.01 5.70 7.30
CA ASP A 219 7.95 5.45 6.18
C ASP A 219 9.36 5.08 6.69
N GLY A 220 10.29 4.78 5.79
CA GLY A 220 11.70 4.56 6.10
C GLY A 220 11.99 3.22 6.76
N LEU A 221 11.08 2.24 6.69
CA LEU A 221 11.27 0.90 7.26
C LEU A 221 11.85 -0.11 6.27
N HIS A 222 11.83 0.21 4.97
CA HIS A 222 12.28 -0.65 3.88
C HIS A 222 12.54 0.16 2.60
N ASN A 223 13.12 -0.49 1.59
CA ASN A 223 13.40 0.13 0.29
C ASN A 223 12.36 -0.26 -0.79
N ASN A 224 11.10 -0.41 -0.41
CA ASN A 224 10.01 -0.93 -1.27
C ASN A 224 10.32 -2.29 -1.94
N GLY A 225 9.40 -2.77 -2.78
CA GLY A 225 9.60 -3.95 -3.61
C GLY A 225 9.31 -5.29 -2.94
N PRO A 226 9.53 -6.41 -3.67
CA PRO A 226 9.15 -7.74 -3.22
C PRO A 226 9.85 -8.22 -1.95
N SER A 227 11.00 -7.63 -1.57
CA SER A 227 11.73 -8.04 -0.36
C SER A 227 11.03 -7.62 0.93
N VAL A 228 10.11 -6.65 0.87
CA VAL A 228 9.33 -6.16 2.02
C VAL A 228 8.52 -7.28 2.66
N GLN A 229 8.01 -8.22 1.87
CA GLN A 229 7.23 -9.34 2.35
C GLN A 229 8.01 -10.29 3.27
N ASN A 230 9.36 -10.23 3.23
CA ASN A 230 10.26 -11.10 3.97
C ASN A 230 10.79 -10.44 5.26
N ILE A 231 10.42 -9.19 5.55
CA ILE A 231 10.85 -8.52 6.77
C ILE A 231 10.10 -9.13 7.96
N SER A 232 10.85 -9.48 9.01
CA SER A 232 10.30 -10.06 10.23
C SER A 232 9.29 -9.12 10.88
N SER A 233 8.10 -9.63 11.16
CA SER A 233 7.04 -8.84 11.79
C SER A 233 7.45 -8.35 13.17
N GLU A 234 8.16 -9.14 13.98
CA GLU A 234 8.62 -8.76 15.31
C GLU A 234 9.53 -7.52 15.30
N GLN A 235 10.46 -7.45 14.34
CA GLN A 235 11.36 -6.29 14.21
C GLN A 235 10.59 -5.00 13.88
N ILE A 236 9.61 -5.10 12.98
CA ILE A 236 8.80 -3.93 12.57
C ILE A 236 7.84 -3.51 13.68
N LYS A 237 7.21 -4.48 14.36
CA LYS A 237 6.21 -4.22 15.42
C LYS A 237 6.76 -3.34 16.51
N GLN A 238 8.01 -3.55 16.94
CA GLN A 238 8.62 -2.72 17.99
C GLN A 238 8.67 -1.24 17.57
N VAL A 239 9.17 -0.96 16.36
CA VAL A 239 9.34 0.40 15.84
C VAL A 239 7.99 1.05 15.56
N VAL A 240 7.06 0.31 14.95
CA VAL A 240 5.71 0.81 14.63
C VAL A 240 4.90 1.06 15.90
N ARG A 241 4.95 0.17 16.90
CA ARG A 241 4.28 0.36 18.20
C ARG A 241 4.76 1.63 18.88
N HIS A 242 6.08 1.85 18.92
CA HIS A 242 6.65 3.05 19.51
C HIS A 242 6.17 4.29 18.75
N THR A 243 6.25 4.28 17.42
CA THR A 243 5.79 5.36 16.54
C THR A 243 4.32 5.70 16.78
N ILE A 244 3.43 4.71 16.74
CA ILE A 244 1.98 4.92 16.86
C ILE A 244 1.58 5.49 18.21
N ASN A 245 2.24 5.10 19.30
CA ASN A 245 1.95 5.62 20.63
C ASN A 245 2.18 7.14 20.78
N LEU A 246 2.97 7.72 19.88
CA LEU A 246 3.30 9.14 19.84
C LEU A 246 2.43 9.92 18.83
N LEU A 247 1.76 9.23 17.91
CA LEU A 247 0.93 9.86 16.88
C LEU A 247 -0.46 10.24 17.42
N PRO A 248 -1.00 11.42 17.00
CA PRO A 248 -2.39 11.78 17.27
C PRO A 248 -3.38 10.68 16.83
N THR A 249 -4.45 10.48 17.61
CA THR A 249 -5.47 9.46 17.34
C THR A 249 -6.51 9.92 16.33
N ASP A 250 -6.72 11.23 16.18
CA ASP A 250 -7.68 11.86 15.27
C ASP A 250 -7.18 11.95 13.81
N LYS A 251 -6.03 11.32 13.51
CA LYS A 251 -5.37 11.38 12.21
C LYS A 251 -5.20 9.99 11.60
N ILE A 252 -5.25 9.90 10.27
CA ILE A 252 -4.96 8.64 9.56
C ILE A 252 -3.50 8.24 9.70
N ARG A 253 -3.25 6.93 9.77
CA ARG A 253 -1.93 6.32 9.85
C ARG A 253 -1.78 5.33 8.69
N VAL A 254 -0.82 5.59 7.82
CA VAL A 254 -0.61 4.84 6.59
C VAL A 254 0.70 4.06 6.68
N SER A 255 0.70 2.80 6.28
CA SER A 255 1.92 2.02 6.05
C SER A 255 1.85 1.38 4.67
N MET A 256 2.62 1.92 3.74
CA MET A 256 2.73 1.38 2.38
C MET A 256 3.89 0.40 2.30
N GLY A 257 3.82 -0.53 1.35
CA GLY A 257 4.81 -1.56 1.12
C GLY A 257 4.15 -2.90 0.81
N CYS A 258 4.93 -3.76 0.15
CA CYS A 258 4.54 -5.14 -0.21
C CYS A 258 4.51 -6.05 1.04
N TRP A 259 3.75 -5.66 2.07
CA TRP A 259 3.58 -6.38 3.32
C TRP A 259 2.82 -7.68 3.10
N ASN A 260 3.35 -8.77 3.66
CA ASN A 260 2.61 -10.03 3.69
C ASN A 260 1.37 -9.92 4.63
N PRO A 261 0.38 -10.81 4.50
CA PRO A 261 -0.88 -10.70 5.24
C PRO A 261 -0.71 -10.79 6.77
N ALA A 262 0.25 -11.59 7.27
CA ALA A 262 0.51 -11.67 8.71
C ALA A 262 1.05 -10.35 9.26
N THR A 263 2.00 -9.73 8.55
CA THR A 263 2.53 -8.40 8.93
C THR A 263 1.42 -7.36 8.86
N VAL A 264 0.53 -7.39 7.86
CA VAL A 264 -0.64 -6.49 7.82
C VAL A 264 -1.51 -6.63 9.06
N LEU A 265 -1.84 -7.84 9.50
CA LEU A 265 -2.60 -8.06 10.73
C LEU A 265 -1.87 -7.50 11.96
N ASP A 266 -0.56 -7.69 12.03
CA ASP A 266 0.27 -7.21 13.14
C ASP A 266 0.29 -5.67 13.19
N LEU A 267 0.33 -5.01 12.04
CA LEU A 267 0.32 -3.55 11.97
C LEU A 267 -1.08 -2.96 12.22
N ILE A 268 -2.14 -3.67 11.81
CA ILE A 268 -3.52 -3.31 12.15
C ILE A 268 -3.76 -3.44 13.66
N GLU A 269 -3.25 -4.50 14.30
CA GLU A 269 -3.30 -4.68 15.75
C GLU A 269 -2.71 -3.47 16.49
N LEU A 270 -1.66 -2.87 15.94
CA LEU A 270 -1.01 -1.68 16.49
C LEU A 270 -1.75 -0.37 16.18
N GLY A 271 -2.70 -0.35 15.24
CA GLY A 271 -3.52 0.81 14.90
C GLY A 271 -3.11 1.54 13.62
N VAL A 272 -2.49 0.85 12.64
CA VAL A 272 -2.34 1.35 11.26
C VAL A 272 -3.67 1.22 10.52
N ASP A 273 -4.06 2.27 9.79
CA ASP A 273 -5.37 2.38 9.14
C ASP A 273 -5.36 2.05 7.65
N VAL A 274 -4.26 2.34 6.96
CA VAL A 274 -4.23 2.29 5.49
C VAL A 274 -2.99 1.54 5.01
N PHE A 275 -3.21 0.61 4.10
CA PHE A 275 -2.19 -0.20 3.41
C PHE A 275 -2.40 -0.12 1.91
N ASP A 276 -1.49 -0.68 1.11
CA ASP A 276 -1.66 -0.79 -0.34
C ASP A 276 -1.65 -2.24 -0.83
N SER A 277 -2.12 -2.45 -2.06
CA SER A 277 -2.21 -3.77 -2.70
C SER A 277 -1.04 -4.09 -3.64
N SER A 278 0.14 -3.53 -3.38
CA SER A 278 1.38 -3.98 -4.06
C SER A 278 1.68 -5.45 -3.82
N TYR A 279 1.34 -6.00 -2.64
CA TYR A 279 1.52 -7.43 -2.36
C TYR A 279 0.73 -8.33 -3.32
N PRO A 280 -0.60 -8.19 -3.47
CA PRO A 280 -1.38 -8.89 -4.51
C PRO A 280 -0.79 -8.76 -5.93
N TYR A 281 -0.30 -7.57 -6.30
CA TYR A 281 0.33 -7.36 -7.60
C TYR A 281 1.63 -8.17 -7.73
N VAL A 282 2.55 -8.08 -6.76
CA VAL A 282 3.82 -8.81 -6.77
C VAL A 282 3.58 -10.33 -6.83
N ILE A 283 2.61 -10.84 -6.07
CA ILE A 283 2.21 -12.26 -6.11
C ILE A 283 1.69 -12.64 -7.50
N THR A 284 0.90 -11.77 -8.14
CA THR A 284 0.43 -11.99 -9.52
C THR A 284 1.59 -12.07 -10.51
N GLU A 285 2.55 -11.13 -10.45
CA GLU A 285 3.72 -11.12 -11.34
C GLU A 285 4.62 -12.35 -11.15
N GLN A 286 4.56 -12.98 -9.97
CA GLN A 286 5.23 -14.26 -9.67
C GLN A 286 4.41 -15.47 -10.14
N SER A 287 3.31 -15.27 -10.87
CA SER A 287 2.39 -16.32 -11.33
C SER A 287 1.80 -17.14 -10.18
N GLN A 288 1.45 -16.45 -9.09
CA GLN A 288 0.87 -17.05 -7.90
C GLN A 288 -0.55 -16.53 -7.63
N ALA A 289 -1.35 -17.35 -6.96
CA ALA A 289 -2.67 -16.98 -6.48
C ALA A 289 -2.71 -16.99 -4.95
N LEU A 290 -3.25 -15.94 -4.34
CA LEU A 290 -3.49 -15.86 -2.90
C LEU A 290 -4.52 -16.91 -2.49
N THR A 291 -4.17 -17.73 -1.51
CA THR A 291 -5.06 -18.81 -1.02
C THR A 291 -5.26 -18.74 0.49
N PHE A 292 -4.78 -17.68 1.14
CA PHE A 292 -4.67 -17.70 2.59
C PHE A 292 -6.01 -17.72 3.35
N MET A 293 -7.10 -17.33 2.69
CA MET A 293 -8.47 -17.43 3.21
C MET A 293 -9.25 -18.63 2.68
N CYS A 294 -8.62 -19.48 1.86
CA CYS A 294 -9.24 -20.67 1.31
C CYS A 294 -9.20 -21.81 2.33
N GLU A 295 -10.25 -22.62 2.36
CA GLU A 295 -10.47 -23.64 3.39
C GLU A 295 -9.48 -24.83 3.31
N HIS A 296 -8.85 -25.08 2.15
CA HIS A 296 -8.17 -26.36 1.88
C HIS A 296 -6.85 -26.34 1.08
N ASP A 297 -6.20 -25.20 0.86
CA ASP A 297 -4.92 -25.16 0.13
C ASP A 297 -3.80 -24.56 0.98
N THR A 298 -3.34 -25.32 1.97
CA THR A 298 -1.99 -25.13 2.47
C THR A 298 -1.05 -25.71 1.42
N ALA A 299 -0.51 -24.85 0.54
CA ALA A 299 0.63 -25.23 -0.26
C ALA A 299 1.76 -25.61 0.71
N GLU A 300 2.23 -26.84 0.63
CA GLU A 300 3.24 -27.43 1.55
C GLU A 300 4.51 -26.56 1.68
N ASN A 301 4.76 -25.64 0.75
CA ASN A 301 5.98 -24.85 0.67
C ASN A 301 5.80 -23.33 0.46
N ASN A 302 4.59 -22.75 0.61
CA ASN A 302 4.44 -21.28 0.53
C ASN A 302 3.26 -20.73 1.35
N GLN A 303 3.55 -19.87 2.33
CA GLN A 303 2.63 -19.61 3.46
C GLN A 303 1.38 -18.78 3.14
N TYR A 304 1.20 -18.15 1.97
CA TYR A 304 -0.03 -17.37 1.70
C TYR A 304 -0.61 -17.50 0.29
N ALA A 305 0.12 -18.15 -0.61
CA ALA A 305 -0.21 -18.23 -2.03
C ALA A 305 0.22 -19.58 -2.60
N MET A 306 -0.45 -20.01 -3.66
CA MET A 306 -0.06 -21.17 -4.46
C MET A 306 0.63 -20.71 -5.74
N SER A 307 1.68 -21.41 -6.18
CA SER A 307 2.31 -21.14 -7.47
C SER A 307 1.62 -21.94 -8.57
N ILE A 308 1.04 -21.25 -9.55
CA ILE A 308 0.31 -21.91 -10.63
C ILE A 308 1.27 -22.67 -11.57
N ALA A 309 2.57 -22.40 -11.49
CA ALA A 309 3.61 -23.12 -12.23
C ALA A 309 3.86 -24.55 -11.69
N GLU A 310 3.35 -24.90 -10.50
CA GLU A 310 3.57 -26.23 -9.93
C GLU A 310 2.84 -27.32 -10.74
N LYS A 311 3.57 -28.39 -11.09
CA LYS A 311 3.05 -29.50 -11.93
C LYS A 311 1.79 -30.15 -11.38
N ARG A 312 1.58 -30.16 -10.07
CA ARG A 312 0.39 -30.73 -9.43
C ARG A 312 -0.91 -30.07 -9.91
N TYR A 313 -0.85 -28.86 -10.45
CA TYR A 313 -2.02 -28.15 -10.95
C TYR A 313 -2.35 -28.47 -12.41
N ALA A 314 -1.52 -29.23 -13.13
CA ALA A 314 -1.74 -29.54 -14.55
C ALA A 314 -3.10 -30.22 -14.83
N ASP A 315 -3.52 -31.11 -13.93
CA ASP A 315 -4.79 -31.85 -14.00
C ASP A 315 -5.74 -31.51 -12.82
N ASP A 316 -5.49 -30.38 -12.13
CA ASP A 316 -6.36 -29.91 -11.05
C ASP A 316 -7.52 -29.06 -11.62
N PHE A 317 -8.65 -29.71 -11.87
CA PHE A 317 -9.85 -29.05 -12.39
C PHE A 317 -10.66 -28.27 -11.35
N SER A 318 -10.18 -28.17 -10.10
CA SER A 318 -10.81 -27.32 -9.09
C SER A 318 -10.51 -25.83 -9.31
N PRO A 319 -11.36 -24.90 -8.85
CA PRO A 319 -11.06 -23.47 -8.91
C PRO A 319 -9.92 -23.13 -7.95
N ILE A 320 -9.29 -21.95 -8.08
CA ILE A 320 -8.26 -21.50 -7.12
C ILE A 320 -8.79 -21.60 -5.68
N CYS A 321 -10.02 -21.14 -5.44
CA CYS A 321 -10.64 -21.14 -4.12
C CYS A 321 -12.13 -21.42 -4.23
N LYS A 322 -12.62 -22.51 -3.62
CA LYS A 322 -14.01 -22.98 -3.77
C LYS A 322 -15.07 -21.98 -3.32
N THR A 323 -14.78 -21.18 -2.29
CA THR A 323 -15.69 -20.20 -1.71
C THR A 323 -15.56 -18.80 -2.32
N CYS A 324 -14.55 -18.58 -3.19
CA CYS A 324 -14.31 -17.29 -3.81
C CYS A 324 -15.28 -17.04 -4.96
N LYS A 325 -15.84 -15.82 -5.01
CA LYS A 325 -16.84 -15.41 -5.99
C LYS A 325 -16.25 -14.57 -7.14
N CYS A 326 -14.93 -14.50 -7.26
CA CYS A 326 -14.29 -13.76 -8.34
C CYS A 326 -14.50 -14.47 -9.69
N LEU A 327 -14.41 -13.72 -10.79
CA LEU A 327 -14.58 -14.25 -12.15
C LEU A 327 -13.67 -15.47 -12.42
N ALA A 328 -12.41 -15.43 -11.93
CA ALA A 328 -11.46 -16.51 -12.12
C ALA A 328 -11.92 -17.81 -11.44
N CYS A 329 -12.32 -17.75 -10.16
CA CYS A 329 -12.78 -18.93 -9.42
C CYS A 329 -14.14 -19.46 -9.90
N GLN A 330 -15.01 -18.60 -10.42
CA GLN A 330 -16.33 -19.02 -10.88
C GLN A 330 -16.33 -19.71 -12.25
N ASN A 331 -15.34 -19.42 -13.11
CA ASN A 331 -15.36 -19.83 -14.50
C ASN A 331 -14.16 -20.67 -14.94
N HIS A 332 -13.09 -20.71 -14.14
CA HIS A 332 -11.83 -21.34 -14.53
C HIS A 332 -11.27 -22.26 -13.45
N SER A 333 -10.56 -23.29 -13.89
CA SER A 333 -9.84 -24.22 -13.02
C SER A 333 -8.37 -23.83 -12.87
N ARG A 334 -7.70 -24.39 -11.84
CA ARG A 334 -6.24 -24.30 -11.68
C ARG A 334 -5.51 -24.88 -12.88
N ALA A 335 -5.98 -26.00 -13.43
CA ALA A 335 -5.46 -26.61 -14.65
C ALA A 335 -5.49 -25.64 -15.85
N TYR A 336 -6.57 -24.89 -16.01
CA TYR A 336 -6.65 -23.91 -17.09
C TYR A 336 -5.66 -22.75 -16.89
N ILE A 337 -5.54 -22.21 -15.68
CA ILE A 337 -4.60 -21.12 -15.40
C ILE A 337 -3.15 -21.62 -15.49
N HIS A 338 -2.87 -22.86 -15.06
CA HIS A 338 -1.60 -23.57 -15.25
C HIS A 338 -1.25 -23.67 -16.73
N HIS A 339 -2.21 -24.12 -17.55
CA HIS A 339 -2.05 -24.16 -18.99
C HIS A 339 -1.69 -22.79 -19.56
N LEU A 340 -2.46 -21.74 -19.24
CA LEU A 340 -2.18 -20.37 -19.71
C LEU A 340 -0.77 -19.88 -19.32
N HIS A 341 -0.32 -20.19 -18.09
CA HIS A 341 1.03 -19.86 -17.65
C HIS A 341 2.08 -20.58 -18.51
N HIS A 342 1.92 -21.88 -18.76
CA HIS A 342 2.88 -22.68 -19.53
C HIS A 342 2.87 -22.37 -21.03
N THR A 343 1.72 -21.96 -21.59
CA THR A 343 1.62 -21.48 -22.97
C THR A 343 1.98 -20.00 -23.13
N LYS A 344 2.33 -19.31 -22.03
CA LYS A 344 2.75 -17.90 -22.00
C LYS A 344 1.65 -16.93 -22.46
N GLU A 345 0.40 -17.27 -22.19
CA GLU A 345 -0.75 -16.42 -22.47
C GLU A 345 -0.95 -15.38 -21.34
N MET A 346 -0.98 -14.09 -21.71
CA MET A 346 -1.13 -12.99 -20.73
C MET A 346 -2.45 -13.05 -19.95
N LEU A 347 -3.47 -13.74 -20.48
CA LEU A 347 -4.75 -13.98 -19.78
C LEU A 347 -4.55 -14.64 -18.41
N GLY A 348 -3.50 -15.45 -18.24
CA GLY A 348 -3.17 -16.05 -16.94
C GLY A 348 -2.94 -14.99 -15.87
N LEU A 349 -2.18 -13.94 -16.16
CA LEU A 349 -1.93 -12.83 -15.23
C LEU A 349 -3.19 -11.98 -14.99
N VAL A 350 -4.04 -11.81 -16.00
CA VAL A 350 -5.33 -11.11 -15.86
C VAL A 350 -6.23 -11.84 -14.85
N LEU A 351 -6.41 -13.16 -15.01
CA LEU A 351 -7.22 -13.98 -14.10
C LEU A 351 -6.65 -14.00 -12.68
N LEU A 352 -5.32 -14.07 -12.55
CA LEU A 352 -4.65 -14.00 -11.26
C LEU A 352 -4.84 -12.63 -10.59
N MET A 353 -4.74 -11.54 -11.34
CA MET A 353 -4.95 -10.20 -10.78
C MET A 353 -6.39 -9.99 -10.30
N ILE A 354 -7.38 -10.47 -11.08
CA ILE A 354 -8.79 -10.48 -10.68
C ILE A 354 -8.95 -11.21 -9.34
N HIS A 355 -8.40 -12.43 -9.24
CA HIS A 355 -8.49 -13.23 -8.03
C HIS A 355 -7.78 -12.57 -6.85
N ASN A 356 -6.53 -12.16 -7.03
CA ASN A 356 -5.68 -11.65 -5.96
C ASN A 356 -6.21 -10.33 -5.37
N ILE A 357 -6.71 -9.40 -6.19
CA ILE A 357 -7.34 -8.17 -5.70
C ILE A 357 -8.65 -8.48 -4.98
N HIS A 358 -9.52 -9.33 -5.56
CA HIS A 358 -10.77 -9.71 -4.92
C HIS A 358 -10.53 -10.37 -3.55
N HIS A 359 -9.58 -11.30 -3.50
CA HIS A 359 -9.19 -12.02 -2.29
C HIS A 359 -8.66 -11.08 -1.21
N TYR A 360 -7.83 -10.10 -1.58
CA TYR A 360 -7.27 -9.15 -0.62
C TYR A 360 -8.30 -8.12 -0.14
N LEU A 361 -9.24 -7.70 -0.99
CA LEU A 361 -10.37 -6.85 -0.57
C LEU A 361 -11.27 -7.56 0.45
N GLN A 362 -11.60 -8.83 0.19
CA GLN A 362 -12.35 -9.67 1.13
C GLN A 362 -11.61 -9.82 2.47
N PHE A 363 -10.28 -9.94 2.45
CA PHE A 363 -9.47 -9.99 3.67
C PHE A 363 -9.63 -8.74 4.53
N PHE A 364 -9.57 -7.55 3.92
CA PHE A 364 -9.79 -6.29 4.65
C PHE A 364 -11.23 -6.14 5.15
N SER A 365 -12.22 -6.65 4.41
CA SER A 365 -13.61 -6.70 4.89
C SER A 365 -13.76 -7.58 6.14
N VAL A 366 -13.21 -8.80 6.12
CA VAL A 366 -13.24 -9.72 7.27
C VAL A 366 -12.50 -9.10 8.47
N ILE A 367 -11.39 -8.41 8.24
CA ILE A 367 -10.68 -7.68 9.30
C ILE A 367 -11.60 -6.65 9.94
N ARG A 368 -12.23 -5.77 9.14
CA ARG A 368 -13.14 -4.73 9.67
C ARG A 368 -14.27 -5.35 10.49
N ASP A 369 -14.89 -6.41 9.98
CA ASP A 369 -15.98 -7.10 10.69
C ASP A 369 -15.50 -7.70 12.01
N SER A 370 -14.30 -8.30 12.03
CA SER A 370 -13.75 -8.87 13.25
C SER A 370 -13.39 -7.81 14.30
N ILE A 371 -12.96 -6.61 13.89
CA ILE A 371 -12.71 -5.48 14.81
C ILE A 371 -14.03 -4.99 15.38
N LYS A 372 -15.05 -4.75 14.55
CA LYS A 372 -16.39 -4.30 14.97
C LYS A 372 -17.03 -5.28 15.96
N ASN A 373 -16.81 -6.58 15.76
CA ASN A 373 -17.35 -7.65 16.61
C ASN A 373 -16.46 -8.00 17.82
N GLY A 374 -15.32 -7.33 18.01
CA GLY A 374 -14.40 -7.64 19.11
C GLY A 374 -13.70 -8.99 19.01
N THR A 375 -13.68 -9.62 17.83
CA THR A 375 -13.10 -10.95 17.58
C THR A 375 -11.78 -10.90 16.79
N PHE A 376 -11.24 -9.71 16.51
CA PHE A 376 -10.00 -9.53 15.75
C PHE A 376 -8.82 -10.36 16.28
N ASN A 377 -8.59 -10.39 17.59
CA ASN A 377 -7.50 -11.18 18.18
C ASN A 377 -7.68 -12.69 17.93
N GLN A 378 -8.92 -13.18 17.93
CA GLN A 378 -9.22 -14.59 17.64
C GLN A 378 -8.97 -14.89 16.15
N PHE A 379 -9.38 -13.97 15.27
CA PHE A 379 -9.11 -14.06 13.84
C PHE A 379 -7.59 -14.10 13.56
N GLN A 380 -6.83 -13.17 14.13
CA GLN A 380 -5.38 -13.13 14.01
C GLN A 380 -4.72 -14.41 14.56
N ALA A 381 -5.14 -14.90 15.72
CA ALA A 381 -4.62 -16.13 16.31
C ALA A 381 -4.89 -17.35 15.42
N LYS A 382 -6.12 -17.51 14.89
CA LYS A 382 -6.47 -18.56 13.94
C LYS A 382 -5.64 -18.48 12.66
N PHE A 383 -5.45 -17.27 12.14
CA PHE A 383 -4.63 -17.01 10.97
C PHE A 383 -3.19 -17.47 11.20
N ARG A 384 -2.56 -17.09 12.32
CA ARG A 384 -1.20 -17.51 12.66
C ARG A 384 -1.09 -19.02 12.88
N LEU A 385 -2.05 -19.64 13.58
CA LEU A 385 -2.06 -21.09 13.78
C LEU A 385 -2.11 -21.86 12.46
N LYS A 386 -2.87 -21.36 11.47
CA LYS A 386 -2.94 -21.95 10.13
C LYS A 386 -1.58 -21.98 9.41
N TYR A 387 -0.69 -21.03 9.71
CA TYR A 387 0.58 -20.86 9.00
C TYR A 387 1.84 -21.13 9.84
N ALA A 388 1.71 -21.30 11.16
CA ALA A 388 2.80 -21.69 12.05
C ALA A 388 3.28 -23.14 11.82
N THR A 389 2.36 -24.03 11.41
CA THR A 389 2.61 -25.48 11.25
C THR A 389 3.50 -25.84 10.06
N THR A 390 3.80 -24.89 9.18
CA THR A 390 4.56 -25.11 7.94
C THR A 390 6.09 -24.97 8.11
N ASN A 391 6.57 -24.49 9.27
CA ASN A 391 8.00 -24.22 9.51
C ASN A 391 8.75 -25.32 10.28
N SER A 392 8.06 -26.36 10.77
CA SER A 392 8.69 -27.41 11.60
C SER A 392 9.11 -28.67 10.84
N GLU A 393 8.67 -28.87 9.59
CA GLU A 393 8.94 -30.10 8.83
C GLU A 393 10.07 -29.97 7.79
N SER A 394 10.62 -28.77 7.59
CA SER A 394 11.70 -28.51 6.61
C SER A 394 13.12 -28.59 7.20
N THR A 395 13.28 -28.99 8.48
CA THR A 395 14.59 -29.11 9.15
C THR A 395 15.11 -30.55 9.31
N THR A 396 14.44 -31.54 8.71
CA THR A 396 14.92 -32.93 8.73
C THR A 396 14.60 -33.62 7.40
N VAL A 397 15.52 -33.54 6.43
CA VAL A 397 16.10 -34.67 5.67
C VAL A 397 17.47 -34.24 5.13
#